data_AF-A4JW97-F1
#
_entry.id   AF-A4JW97-F1
#
_cell.length_a   1.000
_cell.length_b   1.000
_cell.length_c   1.000
_cell.angle_alpha   90.00
_cell.angle_beta   90.00
_cell.angle_gamma   90.00
#
_symmetry.space_group_name_H-M   'P 1'
#
loop_
_entity.id
_entity.type
_entity.pdbx_description
1 polymer ?
#
loop_
_entity_poly.entity_id
_entity_poly.type
_entity_poly.pdbx_seq_one_letter_code
_entity_poly.pdbx_strand_id
1 'polypeptide(L)'
;MSKRFEFERFDVRGCACDECDTGVTPSAEFDGEWVKAQAALDREAVLQAQIRTLEVQLKETRARALDEAAAAISDHRRAGREWVPASFWANVTNEAAARIRALKEAK
;
A
#
# COMPACT_ATOMS: atom_id res chain seq x y z
N MET A 1 -26.35 27.14 -13.56
CA MET A 1 -27.39 26.50 -12.72
C MET A 1 -26.71 25.81 -11.56
N SER A 2 -26.66 26.45 -10.39
CA SER A 2 -26.03 25.91 -9.19
C SER A 2 -27.06 25.09 -8.42
N LYS A 3 -26.87 23.76 -8.32
CA LYS A 3 -27.71 22.91 -7.47
C LYS A 3 -27.11 22.92 -6.07
N ARG A 4 -27.76 23.63 -5.14
CA ARG A 4 -27.52 23.44 -3.71
C ARG A 4 -28.17 22.12 -3.30
N PHE A 5 -27.38 21.25 -2.69
CA PHE A 5 -27.90 20.10 -1.97
C PHE A 5 -28.27 20.58 -0.57
N GLU A 6 -29.56 20.82 -0.35
CA GLU A 6 -30.11 20.97 0.99
C GLU A 6 -30.23 19.58 1.60
N PHE A 7 -29.45 19.34 2.66
CA PHE A 7 -29.59 18.14 3.46
C PHE A 7 -30.72 18.41 4.45
N GLU A 8 -31.87 17.77 4.25
CA GLU A 8 -32.93 17.77 5.26
C GLU A 8 -32.39 17.05 6.50
N ARG A 9 -32.18 17.83 7.56
CA ARG A 9 -31.86 17.30 8.87
C ARG A 9 -33.10 16.53 9.31
N PHE A 10 -32.96 15.21 9.44
CA PHE A 10 -34.02 14.33 9.92
C PHE A 10 -34.40 14.75 11.34
N ASP A 11 -35.44 15.56 11.49
CA ASP A 11 -36.06 15.81 12.78
C ASP A 11 -36.81 14.54 13.17
N VAL A 12 -36.16 13.72 14.00
CA VAL A 12 -36.83 12.64 14.73
C VAL A 12 -37.83 13.30 15.67
N ARG A 13 -39.02 13.60 15.15
CA ARG A 13 -40.16 14.03 15.93
C ARG A 13 -40.58 12.84 16.80
N GLY A 14 -40.11 12.84 18.05
CA GLY A 14 -40.70 12.01 19.09
C GLY A 14 -42.21 12.24 19.11
N CYS A 15 -42.98 11.16 19.07
CA CYS A 15 -44.42 11.23 19.17
C CYS A 15 -44.77 11.90 20.51
N ALA A 16 -45.60 12.94 20.49
CA ALA A 16 -46.06 13.64 21.69
C ALA A 16 -47.43 13.12 22.11
N CYS A 17 -47.58 11.80 22.21
CA CYS A 17 -48.76 11.20 22.84
C CYS A 17 -48.37 10.67 24.22
N ASP A 18 -49.19 10.96 25.24
CA ASP A 18 -48.99 10.55 26.64
C ASP A 18 -48.99 9.02 26.85
N GLU A 19 -49.18 8.23 25.78
CA GLU A 19 -49.21 6.75 25.78
C GLU A 19 -47.98 6.10 25.13
N CYS A 20 -47.07 6.84 24.49
CA CYS A 20 -45.84 6.24 23.97
C CYS A 20 -44.76 6.17 25.06
N ASP A 21 -44.72 5.07 25.79
CA ASP A 21 -43.64 4.66 26.69
C ASP A 21 -42.32 4.33 25.94
N THR A 22 -42.14 4.92 24.75
CA THR A 22 -40.88 4.94 24.00
C THR A 22 -40.30 6.34 24.11
N GLY A 23 -40.05 6.78 25.34
CA GLY A 23 -39.12 7.85 25.67
C GLY A 23 -37.67 7.44 25.35
N VAL A 24 -37.43 6.92 24.15
CA VAL A 24 -36.08 6.70 23.65
C VAL A 24 -35.63 8.03 23.06
N THR A 25 -35.15 8.93 23.92
CA THR A 25 -34.16 9.90 23.46
C THR A 25 -32.93 9.07 23.04
N PRO A 26 -32.58 8.98 21.75
CA PRO A 26 -31.34 8.34 21.34
C PRO A 26 -30.21 9.33 21.64
N SER A 27 -29.87 9.50 22.91
CA SER A 27 -28.84 10.47 23.33
C SER A 27 -27.83 9.90 24.32
N ALA A 28 -28.03 8.69 24.85
CA ALA A 28 -27.10 8.10 25.82
C ALA A 28 -26.24 6.96 25.26
N GLU A 29 -26.71 6.19 24.27
CA GLU A 29 -25.94 5.05 23.72
C GLU A 29 -25.09 5.41 22.50
N PHE A 30 -25.37 6.53 21.82
CA PHE A 30 -24.68 6.93 20.60
C PHE A 30 -23.29 7.55 20.83
N ASP A 31 -23.03 8.12 22.01
CA ASP A 31 -21.80 8.88 22.29
C ASP A 31 -20.55 8.01 22.29
N GLY A 32 -20.68 6.71 22.61
CA GLY A 32 -19.57 5.76 22.57
C GLY A 32 -19.29 5.15 21.20
N GLU A 33 -20.30 5.10 20.31
CA GLU A 33 -20.17 4.47 19.00
C GLU A 33 -19.42 5.34 18.00
N TRP A 34 -19.63 6.67 18.02
CA TRP A 34 -18.86 7.61 17.21
C TRP A 34 -17.37 7.61 17.56
N VAL A 35 -17.03 7.50 18.84
CA VAL A 35 -15.63 7.41 19.30
C VAL A 35 -15.00 6.09 18.84
N LYS A 36 -15.74 4.98 18.86
CA LYS A 36 -15.27 3.69 18.31
C LYS A 36 -15.10 3.72 16.80
N ALA A 37 -16.02 4.37 16.08
CA ALA A 37 -15.93 4.56 14.63
C ALA A 37 -14.73 5.43 14.24
N GLN A 38 -14.51 6.53 14.95
CA GLN A 38 -13.33 7.38 14.74
C GLN A 38 -12.03 6.62 15.02
N ALA A 39 -11.96 5.88 16.12
CA ALA A 39 -10.79 5.05 16.43
C ALA A 39 -10.53 3.97 15.38
N ALA A 40 -11.57 3.41 14.76
CA ALA A 40 -11.45 2.45 13.67
C ALA A 40 -10.89 3.12 12.39
N LEU A 41 -11.38 4.32 12.05
CA LEU A 41 -10.88 5.11 10.91
C LEU A 41 -9.41 5.51 11.11
N ASP A 42 -9.05 5.97 12.31
CA ASP A 42 -7.67 6.33 12.64
C ASP A 42 -6.74 5.11 12.52
N ARG A 43 -7.20 3.94 12.98
CA ARG A 43 -6.45 2.68 12.84
C ARG A 43 -6.30 2.27 11.38
N GLU A 44 -7.35 2.42 10.57
CA GLU A 44 -7.28 2.13 9.14
C GLU A 44 -6.29 3.05 8.43
N ALA A 45 -6.29 4.35 8.74
CA ALA A 45 -5.34 5.30 8.18
C ALA A 45 -3.89 4.91 8.50
N VAL A 46 -3.62 4.46 9.73
CA VAL A 46 -2.30 3.93 10.13
C VAL A 46 -1.93 2.68 9.33
N LEU A 47 -2.86 1.73 9.19
CA LEU A 47 -2.61 0.50 8.41
C LEU A 47 -2.35 0.81 6.93
N GLN A 48 -3.10 1.73 6.33
CA GLN A 48 -2.87 2.17 4.95
C GLN A 48 -1.50 2.85 4.79
N ALA A 49 -1.06 3.64 5.76
CA ALA A 49 0.27 4.23 5.76
C ALA A 49 1.39 3.17 5.88
N GLN A 50 1.17 2.14 6.72
CA GLN A 50 2.08 1.01 6.84
C GLN A 50 2.18 0.22 5.53
N ILE A 51 1.05 -0.08 4.88
CA ILE A 51 1.01 -0.78 3.59
C ILE A 51 1.84 -0.02 2.56
N ARG A 52 1.64 1.30 2.41
CA ARG A 52 2.41 2.12 1.47
C ARG A 52 3.91 2.09 1.77
N THR A 53 4.29 2.12 3.05
CA THR A 53 5.69 2.00 3.47
C THR A 53 6.26 0.64 3.07
N LEU A 54 5.53 -0.44 3.35
CA LEU A 54 5.95 -1.80 3.00
C LEU A 54 6.06 -2.01 1.48
N GLU A 55 5.17 -1.41 0.69
CA GLU A 55 5.24 -1.45 -0.77
C GLU A 55 6.52 -0.79 -1.31
N VAL A 56 6.94 0.33 -0.73
CA VAL A 56 8.20 1.00 -1.07
C VAL A 56 9.39 0.11 -0.69
N GLN A 57 9.41 -0.42 0.53
CA GLN A 57 10.46 -1.32 1.00
C GLN A 57 10.58 -2.59 0.15
N LEU A 58 9.45 -3.15 -0.29
CA LEU A 58 9.42 -4.33 -1.16
C LEU A 58 10.02 -4.02 -2.54
N LYS A 59 9.70 -2.86 -3.12
CA LYS A 59 10.29 -2.41 -4.39
C LYS A 59 11.81 -2.23 -4.26
N GLU A 60 12.28 -1.60 -3.19
CA GLU A 60 13.72 -1.43 -2.91
C GLU A 60 14.42 -2.76 -2.70
N THR A 61 13.83 -3.67 -1.92
CA THR A 61 14.38 -5.00 -1.66
C THR A 61 14.47 -5.82 -2.94
N ARG A 62 13.43 -5.77 -3.79
CA ARG A 62 13.45 -6.41 -5.12
C ARG A 62 14.53 -5.82 -6.01
N ALA A 63 14.69 -4.50 -6.04
CA ALA A 63 15.73 -3.85 -6.83
C ALA A 63 17.13 -4.26 -6.36
N ARG A 64 17.36 -4.33 -5.05
CA ARG A 64 18.62 -4.81 -4.47
C ARG A 64 18.90 -6.28 -4.83
N ALA A 65 17.91 -7.15 -4.72
CA ALA A 65 18.05 -8.57 -5.09
C ALA A 65 18.41 -8.74 -6.58
N LEU A 66 17.85 -7.90 -7.46
CA LEU A 66 18.20 -7.89 -8.89
C LEU A 66 19.65 -7.41 -9.12
N ASP A 67 20.14 -6.45 -8.35
CA ASP A 67 21.56 -6.05 -8.42
C ASP A 67 22.50 -7.15 -7.95
N GLU A 68 22.17 -7.82 -6.84
CA GLU A 68 22.95 -8.94 -6.32
C GLU A 68 22.99 -10.10 -7.34
N ALA A 69 21.86 -10.41 -7.98
CA ALA A 69 21.79 -11.42 -9.03
C ALA A 69 22.63 -11.03 -10.26
N ALA A 70 22.53 -9.77 -10.71
CA ALA A 70 23.33 -9.27 -11.82
C ALA A 70 24.83 -9.28 -11.48
N ALA A 71 25.19 -8.94 -10.25
CA ALA A 71 26.56 -9.00 -9.75
C ALA A 71 27.08 -10.45 -9.75
N ALA A 72 26.33 -11.41 -9.21
CA ALA A 72 26.72 -12.81 -9.18
C ALA A 72 26.95 -13.40 -10.58
N ILE A 73 26.07 -13.09 -11.55
CA ILE A 73 26.25 -13.51 -12.95
C ILE A 73 27.46 -12.84 -13.58
N SER A 74 27.69 -11.56 -13.27
CA SER A 74 28.89 -10.86 -13.71
C SER A 74 30.17 -11.29 -12.98
N ASP A 75 30.07 -11.98 -11.84
CA ASP A 75 31.18 -12.42 -10.99
C ASP A 75 31.51 -13.91 -11.13
N HIS A 76 30.67 -14.71 -11.82
CA HIS A 76 31.12 -15.95 -12.49
C HIS A 76 32.48 -15.73 -13.18
N ARG A 77 32.67 -14.52 -13.71
CA ARG A 77 33.91 -13.90 -14.23
C ARG A 77 35.23 -14.18 -13.49
N ARG A 78 35.26 -14.56 -12.21
CA ARG A 78 36.52 -14.58 -11.42
C ARG A 78 36.95 -15.93 -10.85
N ALA A 79 36.10 -16.95 -10.88
CA ALA A 79 36.42 -18.25 -10.31
C ALA A 79 36.96 -19.23 -11.37
N GLY A 80 38.26 -19.51 -11.35
CA GLY A 80 38.84 -20.76 -11.86
C GLY A 80 39.18 -20.87 -13.35
N ARG A 81 39.04 -19.82 -14.17
CA ARG A 81 39.52 -19.79 -15.57
C ARG A 81 40.05 -18.41 -15.97
N GLU A 82 41.00 -18.38 -16.90
CA GLU A 82 41.48 -17.13 -17.50
C GLU A 82 40.37 -16.49 -18.34
N TRP A 83 40.10 -15.21 -18.09
CA TRP A 83 39.05 -14.46 -18.75
C TRP A 83 39.57 -13.82 -20.03
N VAL A 84 38.92 -14.09 -21.15
CA VAL A 84 39.23 -13.44 -22.43
C VAL A 84 38.22 -12.29 -22.67
N PRO A 85 38.67 -11.02 -22.63
CA PRO A 85 37.83 -9.88 -23.00
C PRO A 85 37.22 -10.05 -24.40
N ALA A 86 35.97 -9.61 -24.59
CA ALA A 86 35.23 -9.72 -25.84
C ALA A 86 34.98 -11.16 -26.36
N SER A 87 35.26 -12.20 -25.55
CA SER A 87 34.83 -13.57 -25.87
C SER A 87 33.30 -13.69 -25.90
N PHE A 88 32.81 -14.74 -26.57
CA PHE A 88 31.38 -15.06 -26.58
C PHE A 88 30.78 -15.08 -25.17
N TRP A 89 31.45 -15.76 -24.23
CA TRP A 89 30.99 -15.84 -22.84
C TRP A 89 31.01 -14.48 -22.14
N ALA A 90 32.00 -13.63 -22.42
CA ALA A 90 32.02 -12.27 -21.90
C ALA A 90 30.83 -11.44 -22.36
N ASN A 91 30.46 -11.54 -23.64
CA ASN A 91 29.33 -10.80 -24.18
C ASN A 91 28.01 -11.32 -23.60
N VAL A 92 27.82 -12.65 -23.52
CA VAL A 92 26.60 -13.26 -22.99
C VAL A 92 26.39 -12.95 -21.51
N THR A 93 27.42 -13.03 -20.67
CA THR A 93 27.28 -12.72 -19.24
C THR A 93 27.01 -11.24 -18.98
N ASN A 94 27.64 -10.35 -19.77
CA ASN A 94 27.40 -8.90 -19.68
C ASN A 94 25.97 -8.54 -20.11
N GLU A 95 25.50 -9.16 -21.20
CA GLU A 95 24.14 -8.98 -21.68
C GLU A 95 23.11 -9.51 -20.68
N ALA A 96 23.33 -10.69 -20.11
CA ALA A 96 22.47 -11.26 -19.08
C ALA A 96 22.38 -10.35 -17.85
N ALA A 97 23.51 -9.84 -17.35
CA ALA A 97 23.53 -8.90 -16.23
C ALA A 97 22.79 -7.59 -16.57
N ALA A 98 22.93 -7.07 -17.79
CA ALA A 98 22.19 -5.89 -18.24
C ALA A 98 20.68 -6.13 -18.28
N ARG A 99 20.24 -7.28 -18.82
CA ARG A 99 18.82 -7.66 -18.86
C ARG A 99 18.21 -7.78 -17.46
N ILE A 100 18.94 -8.35 -16.51
CA ILE A 100 18.48 -8.46 -15.13
C ILE A 100 18.30 -7.08 -14.49
N ARG A 101 19.21 -6.14 -14.74
CA ARG A 101 19.06 -4.76 -14.27
C ARG A 101 17.85 -4.07 -14.90
N ALA A 102 17.57 -4.34 -16.18
CA ALA A 102 16.39 -3.79 -16.86
C ALA A 102 15.06 -4.27 -16.26
N LEU A 103 15.02 -5.42 -15.57
CA LEU A 103 13.81 -5.90 -14.87
C LEU A 103 13.35 -4.99 -13.72
N LYS A 104 14.19 -4.04 -13.28
CA LYS A 104 13.80 -3.01 -12.31
C LYS A 104 12.82 -1.99 -12.89
N GLU A 105 12.92 -1.75 -14.19
CA GLU A 105 12.10 -0.79 -14.93
C GLU A 105 10.89 -1.46 -15.59
N ALA A 106 10.87 -2.79 -15.64
CA ALA A 106 9.74 -3.58 -16.13
C ALA A 106 8.54 -3.42 -15.17
N LYS A 107 7.47 -2.82 -15.71
CA LYS A 107 6.17 -2.61 -15.03
C LYS A 107 5.43 -3.92 -14.80
#